data_AF-A0A3P7DWC9-F1
#
_entry.id   AF-A0A3P7DWC9-F1
#
_cell.length_a   1.000
_cell.length_b   1.000
_cell.length_c   1.000
_cell.angle_alpha   90.00
_cell.angle_beta   90.00
_cell.angle_gamma   90.00
#
_symmetry.space_group_name_H-M   'P 1'
#
loop_
_entity.id
_entity.type
_entity.pdbx_description
1 polymer ?
#
loop_
_entity_poly.entity_id
_entity_poly.type
_entity_poly.pdbx_seq_one_letter_code
_entity_poly.pdbx_strand_id
1 'polypeptide(L)'
;MSMHDLPLYRYREEIEGIIRREQRDWQFGPKMRYQPEANSADYNIIVNSKPYFLYNATQSAQFQASDRIFAWIDAGYGHGREGVIPNHCHWRPQLRRDRMTVIKLTPAHDKVSRYSITDLYRVDWVVLSGGFIAGDSHTINRFYRFYQKSFMELLDSGRIDDDQTVLTLMLKHYATLFNPISSNGDWYAVFRLFPCNNS
;
A
#
# COMPACT_ATOMS: atom_id res chain seq x y z
N MET A 1 16.96 -3.79 -11.80
CA MET A 1 16.73 -2.75 -10.78
C MET A 1 17.21 -3.32 -9.46
N SER A 2 18.10 -2.61 -8.79
CA SER A 2 18.60 -2.91 -7.45
C SER A 2 17.85 -2.06 -6.42
N MET A 3 18.01 -2.38 -5.14
CA MET A 3 17.43 -1.57 -4.05
C MET A 3 17.99 -0.14 -4.01
N HIS A 4 19.23 0.07 -4.48
CA HIS A 4 19.89 1.38 -4.51
C HIS A 4 19.27 2.31 -5.57
N ASP A 5 18.56 1.73 -6.56
CA ASP A 5 17.88 2.49 -7.61
C ASP A 5 16.51 3.01 -7.16
N LEU A 6 16.02 2.60 -5.97
CA LEU A 6 14.72 3.01 -5.47
C LEU A 6 14.75 4.47 -4.99
N PRO A 7 13.76 5.31 -5.35
CA PRO A 7 13.73 6.72 -4.96
C PRO A 7 13.83 6.98 -3.45
N LEU A 8 13.32 6.06 -2.62
CA LEU A 8 13.33 6.18 -1.15
C LEU A 8 14.67 5.75 -0.53
N TYR A 9 15.56 5.10 -1.28
CA TYR A 9 16.82 4.59 -0.75
C TYR A 9 17.74 5.69 -0.22
N ARG A 10 17.65 6.91 -0.78
CA ARG A 10 18.37 8.10 -0.29
C ARG A 10 18.07 8.47 1.17
N TYR A 11 16.99 7.96 1.76
CA TYR A 11 16.59 8.19 3.15
C TYR A 11 16.92 7.02 4.07
N ARG A 12 17.65 6.01 3.58
CA ARG A 12 17.92 4.77 4.33
C ARG A 12 18.55 5.01 5.69
N GLU A 13 19.57 5.87 5.76
CA GLU A 13 20.26 6.15 7.03
C GLU A 13 19.35 6.86 8.05
N GLU A 14 18.49 7.76 7.58
CA GLU A 14 17.52 8.46 8.42
C GLU A 14 16.46 7.50 8.97
N ILE A 15 15.89 6.66 8.10
CA ILE A 15 14.96 5.58 8.47
C ILE A 15 15.61 4.65 9.51
N GLU A 16 16.85 4.23 9.25
CA GLU A 16 17.58 3.36 10.17
C GLU A 16 17.85 4.06 11.51
N GLY A 17 18.13 5.37 11.50
CA GLY A 17 18.29 6.19 12.70
C GLY A 17 17.00 6.27 13.54
N ILE A 18 15.83 6.40 12.90
CA ILE A 18 14.52 6.33 13.56
C ILE A 18 14.34 4.97 14.23
N ILE A 19 14.50 3.89 13.47
CA ILE A 19 14.35 2.50 13.96
C ILE A 19 15.28 2.24 15.15
N ARG A 20 16.56 2.59 15.06
CA ARG A 20 17.52 2.39 16.16
C ARG A 20 17.12 3.16 17.42
N ARG A 21 16.60 4.38 17.27
CA ARG A 21 16.13 5.19 18.41
C ARG A 21 14.93 4.53 19.09
N GLU A 22 13.96 4.06 18.31
CA GLU A 22 12.77 3.36 18.82
C GLU A 22 13.13 2.03 19.49
N GLN A 23 14.06 1.26 18.92
CA GLN A 23 14.47 -0.03 19.50
C GLN A 23 15.19 0.10 20.85
N ARG A 24 15.89 1.21 21.10
CA ARG A 24 16.55 1.49 22.39
C ARG A 24 15.54 1.81 23.49
N ASP A 25 14.46 2.51 23.15
CA ASP A 25 13.43 2.95 24.08
C ASP A 25 12.04 2.65 23.47
N TRP A 26 11.68 1.37 23.50
CA TRP A 26 10.47 0.90 22.84
C TRP A 26 9.22 1.22 23.66
N GLN A 27 8.41 2.16 23.17
CA GLN A 27 7.20 2.67 23.83
C GLN A 27 5.89 2.23 23.12
N PHE A 28 5.98 1.30 22.17
CA PHE A 28 4.83 0.84 21.36
C PHE A 28 4.39 -0.58 21.72
N GLY A 29 3.41 -1.14 20.99
CA GLY A 29 2.91 -2.49 21.23
C GLY A 29 4.02 -3.56 21.22
N PRO A 30 4.05 -4.50 22.19
CA PRO A 30 5.17 -5.45 22.32
C PRO A 30 5.32 -6.38 21.12
N LYS A 31 4.21 -6.69 20.43
CA LYS A 31 4.23 -7.51 19.21
C LYS A 31 4.92 -6.79 18.04
N MET A 32 4.73 -5.48 17.93
CA MET A 32 5.27 -4.69 16.83
C MET A 32 6.79 -4.55 16.90
N ARG A 33 7.38 -4.75 18.09
CA ARG A 33 8.83 -4.64 18.29
C ARG A 33 9.65 -5.54 17.39
N TYR A 34 9.12 -6.70 17.02
CA TYR A 34 9.82 -7.73 16.26
C TYR A 34 9.41 -7.79 14.78
N GLN A 35 8.47 -6.94 14.38
CA GLN A 35 8.00 -6.89 13.01
C GLN A 35 9.05 -6.22 12.10
N PRO A 36 9.13 -6.60 10.81
CA PRO A 36 10.16 -6.09 9.91
C PRO A 36 10.12 -4.56 9.72
N GLU A 37 8.94 -3.94 9.75
CA GLU A 37 8.78 -2.48 9.70
C GLU A 37 9.42 -1.78 10.90
N ALA A 38 9.56 -2.46 12.05
CA ALA A 38 10.20 -1.94 13.25
C ALA A 38 11.70 -2.28 13.35
N ASN A 39 12.26 -3.05 12.40
CA ASN A 39 13.62 -3.59 12.50
C ASN A 39 14.46 -3.41 11.24
N SER A 40 13.85 -3.13 10.09
CA SER A 40 14.55 -3.09 8.81
C SER A 40 14.21 -1.84 8.01
N ALA A 41 15.20 -0.97 7.83
CA ALA A 41 15.08 0.18 6.94
C ALA A 41 14.82 -0.27 5.49
N ASP A 42 15.51 -1.31 5.06
CA ASP A 42 15.38 -1.87 3.71
C ASP A 42 13.99 -2.45 3.46
N TYR A 43 13.38 -3.09 4.46
CA TYR A 43 12.00 -3.53 4.39
C TYR A 43 11.05 -2.35 4.16
N ASN A 44 11.15 -1.31 5.01
CA ASN A 44 10.33 -0.11 4.88
C ASN A 44 10.49 0.55 3.51
N ILE A 45 11.72 0.64 2.99
CA ILE A 45 11.99 1.18 1.65
C ILE A 45 11.29 0.33 0.57
N ILE A 46 11.41 -0.99 0.62
CA ILE A 46 10.82 -1.88 -0.40
C ILE A 46 9.30 -1.79 -0.39
N VAL A 47 8.66 -1.91 0.78
CA VAL A 47 7.18 -1.90 0.87
C VAL A 47 6.61 -0.53 0.49
N ASN A 48 7.25 0.56 0.94
CA ASN A 48 6.85 1.91 0.53
C ASN A 48 7.22 2.26 -0.93
N SER A 49 7.96 1.38 -1.63
CA SER A 49 8.25 1.52 -3.07
C SER A 49 7.21 0.86 -3.97
N LYS A 50 6.20 0.15 -3.45
CA LYS A 50 5.09 -0.41 -4.25
C LYS A 50 4.40 0.64 -5.15
N PRO A 51 4.06 1.85 -4.66
CA PRO A 51 3.55 2.93 -5.51
C PRO A 51 4.49 3.33 -6.63
N TYR A 52 5.80 3.33 -6.38
CA TYR A 52 6.81 3.63 -7.39
C TYR A 52 6.87 2.54 -8.45
N PHE A 53 6.85 1.24 -8.09
CA PHE A 53 6.83 0.16 -9.07
C PHE A 53 5.60 0.23 -9.97
N LEU A 54 4.43 0.49 -9.37
CA LEU A 54 3.18 0.67 -10.10
C LEU A 54 3.27 1.87 -11.05
N TYR A 55 3.75 3.03 -10.56
CA TYR A 55 3.99 4.21 -11.38
C TYR A 55 4.97 3.94 -12.53
N ASN A 56 6.12 3.35 -12.23
CA ASN A 56 7.16 3.06 -13.23
C ASN A 56 6.64 2.12 -14.33
N ALA A 57 5.78 1.16 -14.01
CA ALA A 57 5.10 0.33 -15.00
C ALA A 57 4.23 1.16 -15.96
N THR A 58 3.56 2.20 -15.48
CA THR A 58 2.78 3.12 -16.35
C THR A 58 3.64 3.96 -17.29
N GLN A 59 4.91 4.17 -16.95
CA GLN A 59 5.85 4.94 -17.77
C GLN A 59 6.50 4.11 -18.88
N SER A 60 6.46 2.78 -18.78
CA SER A 60 7.06 1.89 -19.76
C SER A 60 6.35 1.97 -21.11
N ALA A 61 7.15 2.16 -22.18
CA ALA A 61 6.68 2.17 -23.57
C ALA A 61 5.86 0.92 -23.95
N GLN A 62 6.12 -0.22 -23.29
CA GLN A 62 5.41 -1.48 -23.52
C GLN A 62 3.92 -1.42 -23.11
N PHE A 63 3.55 -0.46 -22.26
CA PHE A 63 2.20 -0.37 -21.70
C PHE A 63 1.47 0.96 -21.98
N GLN A 64 1.99 1.80 -22.89
CA GLN A 64 1.55 3.20 -23.12
C GLN A 64 0.12 3.45 -23.64
N ALA A 65 -0.79 2.48 -23.64
CA ALA A 65 -2.18 2.79 -23.94
C ALA A 65 -2.82 3.53 -22.75
N SER A 66 -3.25 4.78 -22.97
CA SER A 66 -3.95 5.64 -21.99
C SER A 66 -5.14 4.96 -21.33
N ASP A 67 -5.69 3.95 -21.99
CA ASP A 67 -6.92 3.26 -21.56
C ASP A 67 -6.65 2.04 -20.66
N ARG A 68 -5.41 1.81 -20.25
CA ARG A 68 -5.05 0.67 -19.40
C ARG A 68 -5.21 0.98 -17.92
N ILE A 69 -5.74 0.00 -17.21
CA ILE A 69 -5.69 -0.08 -15.76
C ILE A 69 -4.45 -0.88 -15.37
N PHE A 70 -3.73 -0.40 -14.38
CA PHE A 70 -2.61 -1.10 -13.78
C PHE A 70 -3.00 -1.46 -12.35
N ALA A 71 -2.60 -2.65 -11.92
CA ALA A 71 -2.84 -3.13 -10.58
C ALA A 71 -1.55 -3.72 -10.00
N TRP A 72 -1.25 -3.38 -8.77
CA TRP A 72 -0.31 -4.09 -7.93
C TRP A 72 -1.08 -5.18 -7.15
N ILE A 73 -0.57 -6.41 -7.18
CA ILE A 73 -1.04 -7.52 -6.34
C ILE A 73 0.20 -8.12 -5.67
N ASP A 74 0.25 -8.11 -4.34
CA ASP A 74 1.40 -8.64 -3.58
C ASP A 74 1.61 -10.14 -3.86
N ALA A 75 2.86 -10.59 -3.92
CA ALA A 75 3.18 -12.01 -4.09
C ALA A 75 2.71 -12.88 -2.91
N GLY A 76 2.54 -12.29 -1.73
CA GLY A 76 1.94 -12.94 -0.57
C GLY A 76 0.43 -13.16 -0.68
N TYR A 77 -0.23 -12.71 -1.75
CA TYR A 77 -1.67 -12.86 -1.87
C TYR A 77 -2.08 -14.34 -1.82
N GLY A 78 -2.99 -14.66 -0.89
CA GLY A 78 -3.47 -16.01 -0.65
C GLY A 78 -2.60 -16.89 0.25
N HIS A 79 -1.38 -16.48 0.63
CA HIS A 79 -0.47 -17.25 1.51
C HIS A 79 -0.36 -18.74 1.12
N GLY A 80 -0.36 -19.06 -0.19
CA GLY A 80 -0.30 -20.43 -0.68
C GLY A 80 -1.56 -21.27 -0.49
N ARG A 81 -2.68 -20.68 -0.04
CA ARG A 81 -3.97 -21.36 0.05
C ARG A 81 -4.54 -21.57 -1.35
N GLU A 82 -4.94 -22.81 -1.63
CA GLU A 82 -5.66 -23.15 -2.86
C GLU A 82 -7.03 -22.45 -2.91
N GLY A 83 -7.51 -22.15 -4.12
CA GLY A 83 -8.84 -21.59 -4.36
C GLY A 83 -8.98 -20.09 -4.09
N VAL A 84 -7.97 -19.41 -3.52
CA VAL A 84 -7.97 -17.94 -3.38
C VAL A 84 -7.84 -17.26 -4.75
N ILE A 85 -6.91 -17.74 -5.57
CA ILE A 85 -6.76 -17.33 -6.96
C ILE A 85 -7.55 -18.35 -7.80
N PRO A 86 -8.60 -17.95 -8.53
CA PRO A 86 -9.35 -18.89 -9.34
C PRO A 86 -8.49 -19.52 -10.43
N ASN A 87 -8.66 -20.82 -10.66
CA ASN A 87 -8.05 -21.52 -11.79
C ASN A 87 -8.62 -20.97 -13.11
N HIS A 88 -7.80 -20.95 -14.17
CA HIS A 88 -8.21 -20.47 -15.51
C HIS A 88 -8.84 -19.07 -15.51
N CYS A 89 -8.35 -18.18 -14.64
CA CYS A 89 -8.89 -16.85 -14.45
C CYS A 89 -8.44 -15.86 -15.55
N HIS A 90 -9.38 -15.36 -16.35
CA HIS A 90 -9.18 -14.13 -17.16
C HIS A 90 -9.62 -12.90 -16.36
N TRP A 91 -8.75 -12.43 -15.47
CA TRP A 91 -9.04 -11.30 -14.60
C TRP A 91 -9.07 -9.98 -15.38
N ARG A 92 -10.26 -9.42 -15.57
CA ARG A 92 -10.51 -8.12 -16.25
C ARG A 92 -11.48 -7.28 -15.40
N PRO A 93 -11.04 -6.78 -14.24
CA PRO A 93 -11.91 -6.06 -13.33
C PRO A 93 -12.42 -4.75 -13.95
N GLN A 94 -13.70 -4.42 -13.74
CA GLN A 94 -14.24 -3.10 -14.07
C GLN A 94 -13.89 -2.11 -12.95
N LEU A 95 -12.70 -1.50 -13.04
CA LEU A 95 -12.24 -0.51 -12.08
C LEU A 95 -12.58 0.91 -12.52
N ARG A 96 -12.76 1.81 -11.54
CA ARG A 96 -12.97 3.24 -11.80
C ARG A 96 -11.72 3.87 -12.41
N ARG A 97 -11.91 4.72 -13.43
CA ARG A 97 -10.84 5.36 -14.23
C ARG A 97 -10.48 6.78 -13.77
N ASP A 98 -10.92 7.18 -12.58
CA ASP A 98 -10.72 8.51 -12.01
C ASP A 98 -10.14 8.46 -10.58
N ARG A 99 -9.95 7.24 -10.04
CA ARG A 99 -9.69 6.99 -8.63
C ARG A 99 -8.88 5.72 -8.42
N MET A 100 -8.00 5.77 -7.43
CA MET A 100 -7.28 4.59 -6.95
C MET A 100 -8.25 3.65 -6.24
N THR A 101 -8.39 2.44 -6.76
CA THR A 101 -9.10 1.38 -6.06
C THR A 101 -8.15 0.71 -5.08
N VAL A 102 -8.56 0.67 -3.81
CA VAL A 102 -7.85 0.03 -2.70
C VAL A 102 -8.83 -0.81 -1.90
N ILE A 103 -8.34 -1.86 -1.25
CA ILE A 103 -9.18 -2.72 -0.41
C ILE A 103 -9.11 -2.24 1.04
N LYS A 104 -10.27 -1.87 1.58
CA LYS A 104 -10.44 -1.53 2.99
C LYS A 104 -10.79 -2.79 3.77
N LEU A 105 -9.97 -3.13 4.75
CA LEU A 105 -10.14 -4.32 5.58
C LEU A 105 -11.13 -4.08 6.72
N THR A 106 -11.32 -2.84 7.17
CA THR A 106 -12.28 -2.57 8.23
C THR A 106 -13.73 -2.62 7.71
N PRO A 107 -14.72 -2.81 8.61
CA PRO A 107 -16.13 -2.88 8.21
C PRO A 107 -16.59 -1.69 7.39
N ALA A 108 -17.57 -1.86 6.51
CA ALA A 108 -18.05 -0.80 5.62
C ALA A 108 -18.40 0.52 6.36
N HIS A 109 -19.03 0.43 7.54
CA HIS A 109 -19.42 1.58 8.37
C HIS A 109 -18.25 2.31 9.06
N ASP A 110 -17.07 1.69 9.13
CA ASP A 110 -15.88 2.25 9.77
C ASP A 110 -15.26 3.38 8.94
N LYS A 111 -15.32 4.63 9.40
CA LYS A 111 -14.85 5.78 8.61
C LYS A 111 -13.34 5.97 8.75
N VAL A 112 -12.60 5.86 7.64
CA VAL A 112 -11.14 6.04 7.63
C VAL A 112 -10.70 7.40 8.18
N SER A 113 -11.54 8.43 8.06
CA SER A 113 -11.28 9.77 8.60
C SER A 113 -11.03 9.82 10.11
N ARG A 114 -11.51 8.82 10.87
CA ARG A 114 -11.34 8.77 12.33
C ARG A 114 -9.91 8.42 12.76
N TYR A 115 -9.16 7.70 11.94
CA TYR A 115 -7.82 7.24 12.31
C TYR A 115 -6.83 8.40 12.29
N SER A 116 -6.04 8.51 13.33
CA SER A 116 -4.90 9.41 13.46
C SER A 116 -3.60 8.62 13.39
N ILE A 117 -2.47 9.32 13.35
CA ILE A 117 -1.17 8.66 13.38
C ILE A 117 -0.97 7.80 14.64
N THR A 118 -1.52 8.20 15.79
CA THR A 118 -1.42 7.42 17.03
C THR A 118 -2.25 6.13 17.01
N ASP A 119 -3.26 6.06 16.15
CA ASP A 119 -4.06 4.83 15.96
C ASP A 119 -3.40 3.82 15.01
N LEU A 120 -2.39 4.25 14.25
CA LEU A 120 -1.81 3.49 13.14
C LEU A 120 -0.34 3.14 13.38
N TYR A 121 0.44 4.10 13.89
CA TYR A 121 1.88 3.99 13.98
C TYR A 121 2.33 2.96 14.99
N ARG A 122 3.05 1.92 14.53
CA ARG A 122 3.51 0.80 15.39
C ARG A 122 2.36 0.13 16.14
N VAL A 123 1.21 -0.01 15.47
CA VAL A 123 0.03 -0.73 15.97
C VAL A 123 -0.25 -1.92 15.06
N ASP A 124 -0.58 -3.07 15.66
CA ASP A 124 -1.05 -4.27 14.94
C ASP A 124 -2.52 -4.08 14.51
N TRP A 125 -2.77 -3.06 13.70
CA TRP A 125 -4.08 -2.68 13.20
C TRP A 125 -4.02 -2.17 11.77
N VAL A 126 -4.81 -2.81 10.90
CA VAL A 126 -4.75 -2.53 9.46
C VAL A 126 -6.10 -2.05 8.96
N VAL A 127 -6.11 -0.85 8.38
CA VAL A 127 -7.31 -0.25 7.78
C VAL A 127 -7.42 -0.58 6.30
N LEU A 128 -6.29 -0.48 5.57
CA LEU A 128 -6.20 -0.74 4.15
C LEU A 128 -5.20 -1.87 3.88
N SER A 129 -5.56 -2.77 2.97
CA SER A 129 -4.62 -3.77 2.47
C SER A 129 -3.57 -3.10 1.57
N GLY A 130 -2.30 -3.24 1.92
CA GLY A 130 -1.16 -2.89 1.07
C GLY A 130 -0.96 -3.87 -0.10
N GLY A 131 -1.70 -4.98 -0.12
CA GLY A 131 -1.58 -6.04 -1.11
C GLY A 131 -2.32 -5.80 -2.42
N PHE A 132 -3.12 -4.73 -2.51
CA PHE A 132 -3.85 -4.39 -3.73
C PHE A 132 -3.99 -2.87 -3.91
N ILE A 133 -3.48 -2.36 -5.03
CA ILE A 133 -3.60 -0.96 -5.43
C ILE A 133 -3.82 -0.92 -6.95
N ALA A 134 -4.87 -0.27 -7.42
CA ALA A 134 -5.15 -0.21 -8.86
C ALA A 134 -5.71 1.12 -9.33
N GLY A 135 -5.41 1.50 -10.57
CA GLY A 135 -5.91 2.73 -11.20
C GLY A 135 -5.46 2.85 -12.66
N ASP A 136 -5.94 3.88 -13.35
CA ASP A 136 -5.39 4.29 -14.65
C ASP A 136 -4.06 5.04 -14.47
N SER A 137 -3.32 5.23 -15.57
CA SER A 137 -2.00 5.86 -15.55
C SER A 137 -1.99 7.29 -15.01
N HIS A 138 -3.01 8.09 -15.31
CA HIS A 138 -3.10 9.47 -14.85
C HIS A 138 -3.35 9.53 -13.34
N THR A 139 -4.29 8.73 -12.85
CA THR A 139 -4.60 8.63 -11.42
C THR A 139 -3.41 8.06 -10.64
N ILE A 140 -2.72 7.05 -11.17
CA ILE A 140 -1.50 6.47 -10.54
C ILE A 140 -0.39 7.50 -10.41
N ASN A 141 -0.16 8.33 -11.43
CA ASN A 141 0.84 9.41 -11.34
C ASN A 141 0.49 10.39 -10.20
N ARG A 142 -0.78 10.84 -10.12
CA ARG A 142 -1.24 11.70 -9.02
C ARG A 142 -1.07 11.03 -7.66
N PHE A 143 -1.47 9.76 -7.55
CA PHE A 143 -1.31 8.95 -6.36
C PHE A 143 0.15 8.84 -5.92
N TYR A 144 1.06 8.49 -6.82
CA TYR A 144 2.48 8.38 -6.49
C TYR A 144 3.05 9.69 -5.94
N ARG A 145 2.70 10.84 -6.54
CA ARG A 145 3.14 12.16 -6.04
C ARG A 145 2.62 12.45 -4.62
N PHE A 146 1.35 12.17 -4.36
CA PHE A 146 0.79 12.35 -3.01
C PHE A 146 1.34 11.33 -2.01
N TYR A 147 1.68 10.12 -2.46
CA TYR A 147 2.31 9.11 -1.63
C TYR A 147 3.70 9.55 -1.19
N GLN A 148 4.53 10.01 -2.12
CA GLN A 148 5.84 10.56 -1.78
C GLN A 148 5.72 11.72 -0.79
N LYS A 149 4.77 12.63 -1.00
CA LYS A 149 4.52 13.73 -0.06
C LYS A 149 4.15 13.22 1.34
N SER A 150 3.18 12.31 1.45
CA SER A 150 2.74 11.78 2.75
C SER A 150 3.81 10.93 3.44
N PHE A 151 4.61 10.20 2.68
CA PHE A 151 5.78 9.48 3.21
C PHE A 151 6.81 10.46 3.80
N MET A 152 7.13 11.53 3.05
CA MET A 152 8.08 12.54 3.52
C MET A 152 7.56 13.29 4.76
N GLU A 153 6.27 13.65 4.79
CA GLU A 153 5.65 14.27 5.98
C GLU A 153 5.75 13.37 7.22
N LEU A 154 5.61 12.05 7.04
CA LEU A 154 5.77 11.07 8.12
C LEU A 154 7.23 11.00 8.57
N LEU A 155 8.17 10.92 7.61
CA LEU A 155 9.60 10.85 7.87
C LEU A 155 10.11 12.10 8.60
N ASP A 156 9.73 13.29 8.13
CA ASP A 156 10.07 14.59 8.73
C ASP A 156 9.53 14.70 10.17
N SER A 157 8.46 13.99 10.50
CA SER A 157 7.92 13.88 11.86
C SER A 157 8.70 12.91 12.77
N GLY A 158 9.77 12.30 12.26
CA GLY A 158 10.59 11.30 12.93
C GLY A 158 9.97 9.91 13.01
N ARG A 159 9.09 9.57 12.05
CA ARG A 159 8.33 8.31 12.02
C ARG A 159 8.54 7.54 10.72
N ILE A 160 8.58 6.21 10.79
CA ILE A 160 8.61 5.32 9.63
C ILE A 160 7.82 4.05 9.92
N ASP A 161 6.96 3.66 8.99
CA ASP A 161 6.16 2.45 9.09
C ASP A 161 5.91 1.86 7.69
N ASP A 162 5.19 0.74 7.65
CA ASP A 162 4.84 0.07 6.40
C ASP A 162 3.94 0.91 5.47
N ASP A 163 3.66 0.35 4.29
CA ASP A 163 2.84 0.99 3.27
C ASP A 163 1.38 1.20 3.71
N GLN A 164 0.87 0.40 4.63
CA GLN A 164 -0.53 0.44 5.06
C GLN A 164 -0.81 1.68 5.91
N THR A 165 0.14 2.07 6.76
CA THR A 165 0.06 3.33 7.51
C THR A 165 0.02 4.54 6.57
N VAL A 166 0.92 4.61 5.59
CA VAL A 166 0.97 5.73 4.63
C VAL A 166 -0.28 5.77 3.76
N LEU A 167 -0.73 4.63 3.23
CA LEU A 167 -1.97 4.51 2.45
C LEU A 167 -3.19 4.99 3.24
N THR A 168 -3.28 4.65 4.52
CA THR A 168 -4.43 5.03 5.36
C THR A 168 -4.46 6.53 5.60
N LEU A 169 -3.30 7.13 5.91
CA LEU A 169 -3.16 8.59 6.05
C LEU A 169 -3.51 9.31 4.74
N MET A 170 -3.04 8.78 3.60
CA MET A 170 -3.38 9.32 2.28
C MET A 170 -4.89 9.26 2.00
N LEU A 171 -5.55 8.13 2.26
CA LEU A 171 -6.99 8.00 2.06
C LEU A 171 -7.76 8.99 2.93
N LYS A 172 -7.29 9.24 4.16
CA LYS A 172 -7.85 10.27 5.04
C LYS A 172 -7.69 11.68 4.47
N HIS A 173 -6.50 12.04 3.99
CA HIS A 173 -6.21 13.41 3.53
C HIS A 173 -6.66 13.71 2.11
N TYR A 174 -6.68 12.70 1.24
CA TYR A 174 -6.95 12.82 -0.19
C TYR A 174 -8.11 11.91 -0.62
N ALA A 175 -9.18 11.84 0.19
CA ALA A 175 -10.29 10.90 -0.02
C ALA A 175 -10.89 10.90 -1.44
N THR A 176 -10.88 12.04 -2.13
CA THR A 176 -11.38 12.17 -3.52
C THR A 176 -10.54 11.43 -4.55
N LEU A 177 -9.28 11.12 -4.24
CA LEU A 177 -8.38 10.33 -5.08
C LEU A 177 -8.70 8.83 -5.03
N PHE A 178 -9.44 8.37 -4.04
CA PHE A 178 -9.63 6.95 -3.78
C PHE A 178 -11.07 6.49 -4.00
N ASN A 179 -11.16 5.21 -4.34
CA ASN A 179 -12.36 4.38 -4.38
C ASN A 179 -12.11 3.17 -3.45
N PRO A 180 -12.24 3.33 -2.12
CA PRO A 180 -12.04 2.23 -1.19
C PRO A 180 -13.20 1.23 -1.28
N ILE A 181 -12.90 -0.05 -1.45
CA ILE A 181 -13.88 -1.13 -1.42
C ILE A 181 -13.66 -1.95 -0.16
N SER A 182 -14.70 -2.06 0.67
CA SER A 182 -14.60 -2.83 1.91
C SER A 182 -14.67 -4.33 1.63
N SER A 183 -13.75 -5.10 2.19
CA SER A 183 -13.79 -6.57 2.20
C SER A 183 -14.35 -7.15 3.51
N ASN A 184 -14.66 -6.28 4.49
CA ASN A 184 -15.08 -6.65 5.86
C ASN A 184 -14.12 -7.66 6.53
N GLY A 185 -12.81 -7.40 6.45
CA GLY A 185 -11.75 -8.15 7.14
C GLY A 185 -11.09 -9.23 6.28
N ASP A 186 -11.63 -9.49 5.09
CA ASP A 186 -11.05 -10.49 4.19
C ASP A 186 -9.86 -9.91 3.41
N TRP A 187 -8.67 -10.35 3.78
CA TRP A 187 -7.40 -10.01 3.13
C TRP A 187 -7.31 -10.49 1.68
N TYR A 188 -8.05 -11.55 1.34
CA TYR A 188 -7.94 -12.27 0.07
C TYR A 188 -9.14 -12.03 -0.85
N ALA A 189 -9.90 -10.97 -0.60
CA ALA A 189 -11.14 -10.67 -1.29
C ALA A 189 -11.01 -10.16 -2.74
N VAL A 190 -9.81 -9.90 -3.29
CA VAL A 190 -9.64 -9.24 -4.60
C VAL A 190 -10.37 -10.00 -5.70
N PHE A 191 -10.18 -11.32 -5.81
CA PHE A 191 -10.84 -12.13 -6.84
C PHE A 191 -12.33 -12.39 -6.55
N ARG A 192 -12.79 -12.13 -5.33
CA ARG A 192 -14.21 -12.18 -4.95
C ARG A 192 -14.92 -10.84 -5.24
N LEU A 193 -14.26 -9.73 -4.94
CA LEU A 193 -14.71 -8.36 -5.22
C LEU A 193 -14.68 -8.06 -6.72
N PHE A 194 -13.75 -8.69 -7.43
CA PHE A 194 -13.61 -8.59 -8.87
C PHE A 194 -13.47 -9.98 -9.50
N PRO A 195 -14.60 -10.66 -9.74
CA PRO A 195 -14.62 -12.00 -10.31
C PRO A 195 -13.93 -12.07 -11.67
N CYS A 196 -13.33 -13.23 -11.95
CA CYS A 196 -12.82 -13.58 -13.26
C CYS A 196 -13.99 -13.83 -14.22
N ASN A 197 -13.78 -13.55 -15.50
CA ASN A 197 -14.72 -14.01 -16.53
C ASN A 197 -14.22 -15.35 -17.09
N ASN A 198 -15.16 -16.26 -17.36
CA ASN A 198 -14.92 -17.31 -18.35
C ASN A 198 -14.94 -16.61 -19.71
N SER A 199 -13.89 -16.83 -20.51
CA SER A 199 -13.64 -16.21 -21.81
C SER A 199 -14.87 -16.12 -22.71
#